data_AF-A0A519Y1S2-F1
#
_entry.id   AF-A0A519Y1S2-F1
#
_cell.length_a   1.000
_cell.length_b   1.000
_cell.length_c   1.000
_cell.angle_alpha   90.00
_cell.angle_beta   90.00
_cell.angle_gamma   90.00
#
_symmetry.space_group_name_H-M   'P 1'
#
loop_
_entity.id
_entity.type
_entity.pdbx_description
1 polymer ?
#
loop_
_entity_poly.entity_id
_entity_poly.type
_entity_poly.pdbx_seq_one_letter_code
_entity_poly.pdbx_strand_id
1 'polypeptide(L)'
;MSDLPAAERRHFEAQIQTLQAELAHLQAVQHQQATRQAANARAHQGQGPFRTVFDQSPLGHKIIGPDLLIRQANAASAALLGLESSLEVVGHAILEFTHPDSQAEWAGLQTAL
;
A
#
# COMPACT_ATOMS: atom_id res chain seq x y z
N MET A 1 -20.38 -39.33 -45.95
CA MET A 1 -19.44 -38.26 -45.57
C MET A 1 -19.52 -37.22 -46.67
N SER A 2 -20.42 -36.25 -46.56
CA SER A 2 -20.56 -35.20 -47.57
C SER A 2 -19.28 -34.39 -47.65
N ASP A 3 -18.64 -34.37 -48.81
CA ASP A 3 -17.56 -33.46 -49.10
C ASP A 3 -18.12 -32.04 -49.09
N LEU A 4 -17.78 -31.28 -48.05
CA LEU A 4 -18.03 -29.84 -48.01
C LEU A 4 -17.37 -29.19 -49.24
N PRO A 5 -18.11 -28.38 -50.02
CA PRO A 5 -17.56 -27.60 -51.13
C PRO A 5 -16.31 -26.84 -50.69
N ALA A 6 -15.29 -26.76 -51.56
CA ALA A 6 -14.02 -26.11 -51.24
C ALA A 6 -14.15 -24.63 -50.81
N ALA A 7 -15.27 -23.96 -51.14
CA ALA A 7 -15.57 -22.61 -50.67
C ALA A 7 -15.96 -22.58 -49.19
N GLU A 8 -16.79 -23.52 -48.73
CA GLU A 8 -17.22 -23.61 -47.33
C GLU A 8 -16.06 -24.00 -46.42
N ARG A 9 -15.22 -24.95 -46.84
CA ARG A 9 -13.98 -25.30 -46.10
C ARG A 9 -13.06 -24.11 -45.89
N ARG A 10 -12.81 -23.32 -46.96
CA ARG A 10 -11.99 -22.10 -46.88
C ARG A 10 -12.61 -21.04 -45.96
N HIS A 11 -13.93 -20.91 -45.97
CA HIS A 11 -14.64 -19.99 -45.08
C HIS A 11 -14.49 -20.38 -43.61
N PHE A 12 -14.69 -21.67 -43.29
CA PHE A 12 -14.52 -22.17 -41.92
C PHE A 12 -13.06 -22.05 -41.44
N GLU A 13 -12.08 -22.35 -42.29
CA GLU A 13 -10.66 -22.16 -41.96
C GLU A 13 -10.35 -20.69 -41.65
N ALA A 14 -10.88 -19.74 -42.43
CA ALA A 14 -10.72 -18.31 -42.17
C ALA A 14 -11.40 -17.86 -40.85
N GLN A 15 -12.57 -18.41 -40.52
CA GLN A 15 -13.24 -18.16 -39.24
C GLN A 15 -12.42 -18.70 -38.07
N ILE A 16 -11.88 -19.92 -38.19
CA ILE A 16 -11.04 -20.52 -37.15
C ILE A 16 -9.78 -19.69 -36.92
N GLN A 17 -9.12 -19.24 -38.00
CA GLN A 17 -7.94 -18.37 -37.89
C GLN A 17 -8.26 -17.04 -37.21
N THR A 18 -9.41 -16.45 -37.54
CA THR A 18 -9.89 -15.22 -36.89
C THR A 18 -10.12 -15.43 -35.40
N LEU A 19 -10.86 -16.49 -35.03
CA LEU A 19 -11.12 -16.83 -33.62
C LEU A 19 -9.83 -17.12 -32.85
N GLN A 20 -8.86 -17.80 -33.47
CA GLN A 20 -7.57 -18.09 -32.85
C GLN A 20 -6.77 -16.80 -32.59
N ALA A 21 -6.81 -15.85 -33.51
CA ALA A 21 -6.16 -14.55 -33.33
C ALA A 21 -6.81 -13.74 -32.20
N GLU A 22 -8.14 -13.74 -32.11
CA GLU A 22 -8.88 -13.09 -31.02
C GLU A 22 -8.55 -13.73 -29.66
N LEU A 23 -8.51 -15.06 -29.58
CA LEU A 23 -8.14 -15.77 -28.36
C LEU A 23 -6.71 -15.43 -27.92
N ALA A 24 -5.75 -15.42 -28.84
CA ALA A 24 -4.38 -15.06 -28.53
C ALA A 24 -4.28 -13.62 -28.00
N HIS A 25 -5.04 -12.69 -28.58
CA HIS A 25 -5.11 -11.30 -28.11
C HIS A 25 -5.68 -11.21 -26.69
N LEU A 26 -6.82 -11.88 -26.43
CA LEU A 26 -7.45 -11.88 -25.11
C LEU A 26 -6.53 -12.48 -24.05
N GLN A 27 -5.83 -13.57 -24.36
CA GLN A 27 -4.85 -14.18 -23.46
C GLN A 27 -3.69 -13.23 -23.14
N ALA A 28 -3.18 -12.51 -24.14
CA ALA A 28 -2.11 -11.52 -23.93
C ALA A 28 -2.57 -10.38 -23.01
N VAL A 29 -3.78 -9.85 -23.24
CA VAL A 29 -4.37 -8.80 -22.39
C VAL A 29 -4.57 -9.29 -20.95
N GLN A 30 -5.11 -10.50 -20.77
CA GLN A 30 -5.29 -11.09 -19.44
C GLN A 30 -3.96 -11.29 -18.71
N HIS A 31 -2.95 -11.81 -19.40
CA HIS A 31 -1.63 -11.98 -18.81
C HIS A 31 -1.05 -10.63 -18.36
N GLN A 32 -1.11 -9.62 -19.22
CA GLN A 32 -0.64 -8.27 -18.89
C GLN A 32 -1.39 -7.67 -17.69
N GLN A 33 -2.70 -7.88 -17.59
CA GLN A 33 -3.50 -7.45 -16.44
C GLN A 33 -3.09 -8.18 -15.15
N ALA A 34 -2.92 -9.50 -15.19
CA ALA A 34 -2.48 -10.28 -14.04
C ALA A 34 -1.09 -9.84 -13.56
N THR A 35 -0.15 -9.59 -14.47
CA THR A 35 1.19 -9.08 -14.13
C THR A 35 1.10 -7.71 -13.47
N ARG A 36 0.26 -6.80 -14.01
CA ARG A 36 0.05 -5.47 -13.41
C ARG A 36 -0.56 -5.55 -12.01
N GLN A 37 -1.57 -6.41 -11.82
CA GLN A 37 -2.21 -6.61 -10.52
C GLN A 37 -1.22 -7.20 -9.50
N ALA A 38 -0.42 -8.18 -9.89
CA ALA A 38 0.60 -8.77 -9.03
C ALA A 38 1.68 -7.74 -8.63
N ALA A 39 2.13 -6.90 -9.57
CA ALA A 39 3.07 -5.82 -9.29
C ALA A 39 2.49 -4.80 -8.32
N ASN A 40 1.23 -4.40 -8.52
CA ASN A 40 0.54 -3.45 -7.64
C ASN A 40 0.33 -4.04 -6.25
N ALA A 41 -0.14 -5.29 -6.15
CA ALA A 41 -0.29 -6.00 -4.88
C ALA A 41 1.04 -6.11 -4.14
N ARG A 42 2.14 -6.43 -4.84
CA ARG A 42 3.48 -6.49 -4.25
C ARG A 42 3.97 -5.13 -3.74
N ALA A 43 3.66 -4.04 -4.44
CA ALA A 43 3.94 -2.69 -3.95
C ALA A 43 3.12 -2.36 -2.69
N HIS A 44 1.86 -2.81 -2.62
CA HIS A 44 1.01 -2.63 -1.45
C HIS A 44 1.43 -3.52 -0.28
N GLN A 45 1.94 -4.72 -0.51
CA GLN A 45 2.45 -5.60 0.55
C GLN A 45 3.71 -5.06 1.22
N GLY A 46 4.44 -4.13 0.60
CA GLY A 46 5.55 -3.41 1.23
C GLY A 46 5.11 -2.43 2.32
N GLN A 47 3.85 -1.97 2.29
CA GLN A 47 3.23 -1.19 3.37
C GLN A 47 2.42 -2.17 4.22
N GLY A 48 3.08 -2.81 5.19
CA GLY A 48 2.43 -3.83 6.01
C GLY A 48 1.14 -3.33 6.68
N PRO A 49 0.21 -4.21 7.09
CA PRO A 49 -1.05 -3.83 7.73
C PRO A 49 -0.87 -2.86 8.90
N PHE A 50 0.23 -3.01 9.65
CA PHE A 50 0.64 -2.10 10.71
C PHE A 50 0.84 -0.66 10.20
N ARG A 51 1.54 -0.49 9.08
CA ARG A 51 1.80 0.83 8.48
C ARG A 51 0.49 1.49 8.08
N THR A 52 -0.42 0.75 7.44
CA THR A 52 -1.74 1.25 7.07
C THR A 52 -2.55 1.67 8.30
N VAL A 53 -2.63 0.82 9.33
CA VAL A 53 -3.36 1.15 10.57
C VAL A 53 -2.73 2.35 11.27
N PHE A 54 -1.40 2.43 11.33
CA PHE A 54 -0.69 3.55 11.92
C PHE A 54 -0.95 4.86 11.16
N ASP A 55 -0.75 4.86 9.84
CA ASP A 55 -0.82 6.06 8.99
C ASP A 55 -2.26 6.54 8.78
N GLN A 56 -3.25 5.63 8.67
CA GLN A 56 -4.65 5.96 8.42
C GLN A 56 -5.52 6.08 9.70
N SER A 57 -4.95 5.83 10.88
CA SER A 57 -5.68 6.00 12.14
C SER A 57 -6.09 7.46 12.35
N PRO A 58 -7.33 7.72 12.84
CA PRO A 58 -7.73 9.07 13.27
C PRO A 58 -7.10 9.48 14.61
N LEU A 59 -6.47 8.55 15.33
CA LEU A 59 -5.77 8.83 16.59
C LEU A 59 -4.34 9.27 16.31
N GLY A 60 -3.86 10.25 17.07
CA GLY A 60 -2.48 10.72 16.99
C GLY A 60 -1.49 9.68 17.51
N HIS A 61 -0.97 8.85 16.61
CA HIS A 61 0.02 7.83 16.93
C HIS A 61 1.45 8.37 16.79
N LYS A 62 2.32 7.96 17.71
CA LYS A 62 3.76 8.23 17.70
C LYS A 62 4.50 6.95 18.09
N ILE A 63 5.63 6.69 17.45
CA ILE A 63 6.61 5.68 17.90
C ILE A 63 7.76 6.44 18.55
N ILE A 64 8.03 6.13 19.81
CA ILE A 64 8.98 6.85 20.65
C ILE A 64 10.09 5.88 21.05
N GLY A 65 11.34 6.30 20.89
CA GLY A 65 12.51 5.54 21.30
C GLY A 65 12.73 5.57 22.82
N PRO A 66 13.63 4.71 23.34
CA PRO A 66 14.00 4.74 24.76
C PRO A 66 14.71 6.05 25.16
N ASP A 67 15.25 6.79 24.20
CA ASP A 67 15.81 8.13 24.35
C ASP A 67 14.75 9.24 24.33
N LEU A 68 13.46 8.87 24.40
CA LEU A 68 12.30 9.76 24.37
C LEU A 68 12.15 10.57 23.07
N LEU A 69 12.94 10.25 22.05
CA LEU A 69 12.86 10.90 20.75
C LEU A 69 11.80 10.22 19.87
N ILE A 70 11.01 11.03 19.20
CA ILE A 70 9.93 10.56 18.32
C ILE A 70 10.55 10.07 17.01
N ARG A 71 10.40 8.78 16.71
CA ARG A 71 10.90 8.14 15.49
C ARG A 71 9.91 8.19 14.35
N GLN A 72 8.62 8.15 14.68
CA GLN A 72 7.55 8.20 13.70
C GLN A 72 6.33 8.88 14.31
N ALA A 73 5.60 9.63 13.49
CA ALA A 73 4.30 10.19 13.84
C ALA A 73 3.38 10.11 12.62
N ASN A 74 2.10 9.80 12.84
CA ASN A 74 1.10 9.81 11.76
C ASN A 74 0.55 11.23 11.52
N ALA A 75 -0.25 11.41 10.46
CA ALA A 75 -0.83 12.70 10.13
C ALA A 75 -1.76 13.24 11.22
N ALA A 76 -2.54 12.36 11.88
CA ALA A 76 -3.42 12.75 12.99
C ALA A 76 -2.63 13.33 14.18
N SER A 77 -1.41 12.85 14.42
CA SER A 77 -0.50 13.39 15.45
C SER A 77 -0.09 14.84 15.17
N ALA A 78 0.15 15.20 13.91
CA ALA A 78 0.49 16.57 13.53
C ALA A 78 -0.73 17.48 13.68
N ALA A 79 -1.89 17.03 13.18
CA ALA A 79 -3.15 17.77 13.30
C ALA A 79 -3.53 18.04 14.76
N LEU A 80 -3.36 17.06 15.65
CA LEU A 80 -3.63 17.21 17.09
C LEU A 80 -2.72 18.26 17.75
N LEU A 81 -1.48 18.39 17.27
CA LEU A 81 -0.52 19.39 17.75
C LEU A 81 -0.63 20.74 17.02
N GLY A 82 -1.53 20.87 16.04
CA GLY A 82 -1.66 22.09 15.23
C GLY A 82 -0.51 22.31 14.24
N LEU A 83 0.19 21.24 13.84
CA LEU A 83 1.32 21.27 12.89
C LEU A 83 0.86 20.86 11.49
N GLU A 84 1.58 21.33 10.46
CA GLU A 84 1.24 21.04 9.07
C GLU A 84 1.71 19.64 8.64
N SER A 85 2.81 19.17 9.22
CA SER A 85 3.43 17.90 8.85
C SER A 85 3.86 17.08 10.06
N SER A 86 3.73 15.75 9.96
CA SER A 86 4.26 14.85 10.99
C SER A 86 5.79 14.83 11.04
N LEU A 87 6.46 15.27 9.97
CA LEU A 87 7.92 15.42 9.94
C LEU A 87 8.42 16.49 10.90
N GLU A 88 7.60 17.49 11.25
CA GLU A 88 7.95 18.52 12.24
C GLU A 88 7.98 17.96 13.67
N VAL A 89 7.38 16.80 13.88
CA VAL A 89 7.37 16.10 15.18
C VAL A 89 8.51 15.09 15.27
N VAL A 90 8.91 14.50 14.14
CA VAL A 90 9.94 13.45 14.10
C VAL A 90 11.30 14.02 14.45
N GLY A 91 12.02 13.36 15.36
CA GLY A 91 13.34 13.78 15.85
C GLY A 91 13.30 14.64 17.10
N HIS A 92 12.15 15.25 17.43
CA HIS A 92 11.95 16.00 18.66
C HIS A 92 11.73 15.06 19.86
N ALA A 93 12.04 15.55 21.06
CA ALA A 93 11.75 14.83 22.29
C ALA A 93 10.26 14.91 22.59
N ILE A 94 9.64 13.80 23.01
CA ILE A 94 8.22 13.79 23.38
C ILE A 94 7.90 14.77 24.51
N LEU A 95 8.89 15.08 25.35
CA LEU A 95 8.78 16.04 26.44
C LEU A 95 8.44 17.46 25.97
N GLU A 96 8.86 17.85 24.75
CA GLU A 96 8.55 19.16 24.15
C GLU A 96 7.05 19.34 23.91
N PHE A 97 6.32 18.25 23.70
CA PHE A 97 4.88 18.23 23.45
C PHE A 97 4.07 17.75 24.65
N THR A 98 4.73 17.42 25.75
CA THR A 98 4.10 16.87 26.96
C THR A 98 3.88 17.98 27.97
N HIS A 99 2.69 18.01 28.58
CA HIS A 99 2.39 18.92 29.68
C HIS A 99 3.40 18.75 30.82
N PRO A 100 3.93 19.84 31.43
CA PRO A 100 4.95 19.75 32.47
C PRO A 100 4.67 18.74 33.58
N ASP A 101 3.43 18.69 34.05
CA ASP A 101 3.01 17.76 35.12
C ASP A 101 3.10 16.28 34.74
N SER A 102 3.08 15.95 33.45
CA SER A 102 3.15 14.58 32.93
C SER A 102 4.56 14.17 32.50
N GLN A 103 5.54 15.07 32.53
CA GLN A 103 6.91 14.75 32.09
C GLN A 103 7.60 13.72 33.00
N ALA A 104 7.28 13.71 34.30
CA ALA A 104 7.84 12.75 35.25
C ALA A 104 7.48 11.29 34.90
N GLU A 105 6.30 11.06 34.32
CA GLU A 105 5.85 9.72 33.91
C GLU A 105 6.72 9.18 32.75
N TRP A 106 7.10 10.05 31.80
CA TRP A 106 8.00 9.70 30.71
C TRP A 106 9.42 9.36 31.19
N ALA A 107 9.92 10.10 32.18
CA ALA A 107 11.22 9.79 32.80
C ALA A 107 11.22 8.40 33.49
N GLY A 108 10.09 8.01 34.08
CA GLY A 108 9.90 6.67 34.64
C GLY A 108 10.02 5.56 33.60
N LEU A 109 9.47 5.76 32.40
CA LEU A 109 9.54 4.80 31.29
C LEU A 109 10.95 4.65 30.72
N GLN A 110 11.76 5.71 30.73
CA GLN A 110 13.17 5.66 30.29
C GLN A 110 14.04 4.76 31.18
N THR A 111 13.70 4.62 32.45
CA THR A 111 14.49 3.83 33.42
C THR A 111 14.07 2.35 33.45
N ALA A 112 12.91 2.02 32.91
CA ALA A 112 12.30 0.69 32.98
C ALA A 112 12.57 -0.20 31.74
N LEU A 113 13.24 0.32 30.72
CA LEU A 113 13.63 -0.36 29.47
C LEU A 113 15.14 -0.64 29.45
#